data_AF-A0A936JH97-F1
#
_entry.id   AF-A0A936JH97-F1
#
_cell.length_a   1.000
_cell.length_b   1.000
_cell.length_c   1.000
_cell.angle_alpha   90.00
_cell.angle_beta   90.00
_cell.angle_gamma   90.00
#
_symmetry.space_group_name_H-M   'P 1'
#
loop_
_entity.id
_entity.type
_entity.pdbx_description
1 polymer ?
#
loop_
_entity_poly.entity_id
_entity_poly.type
_entity_poly.pdbx_seq_one_letter_code
_entity_poly.pdbx_strand_id
1 'polypeptide(L)'
;MKYTNCIFIFMSCTFTNFVSIYGQTISRSLGESTETFHANFECEVVLDIYNGFIDWTGATTSYSGGQKLSPNEKRSKGAVTVANLNDTDGDTVIDNIDNSVIQSNVGRNEIDLIKIEVKKRNPATSLSGNVILQILSGNVKLWGKSTKENPIILSNGMITIPTASLPKVYYVEAISVSNSLRDIKIQTTYNGKTDIVAATAVWLNLTNTWRDNSNSPIPGTSDLPDLDGIELRKSINLKWKSTNDQRYGFGPFFSGSDHPHYSILTNSNKQIGGRILFEFAISPNNAAQLVDVDVTRQRKNRTYTMSNEQTNSTLTNLTDFPWEMNQDNELSNDDKNNISDEDNILKNNKIYSADPPASTILDESSTCFKFSKITFIEFVRVGVKGNLKAFDNFDIVRGSRGSNKFDWHCSYNLRRDAFLNSNSKLVEDNSISSYSFPNKQTGFIGNGSISISVSPSSSTNYYTIMYAKLENNWTIIDENGEFNKIFSRNTNGTSWSVNGNGLTIQILQGNVAFEENDTWHLTVFKSNNKLNEINLSPIDVTINP
;
A
#
# COMPACT_ATOMS: atom_id res chain seq x y z
N MET A 1 -39.77 15.28 58.39
CA MET A 1 -38.32 15.61 58.38
C MET A 1 -37.99 16.04 56.96
N LYS A 2 -37.99 17.35 56.65
CA LYS A 2 -36.91 18.35 56.84
C LYS A 2 -35.75 18.20 55.83
N TYR A 3 -35.60 19.27 55.01
CA TYR A 3 -34.54 19.66 54.04
C TYR A 3 -34.61 18.94 52.68
N THR A 4 -34.91 19.55 51.52
CA THR A 4 -34.64 20.88 50.92
C THR A 4 -33.17 21.16 50.66
N ASN A 5 -32.76 21.14 49.38
CA ASN A 5 -32.12 22.27 48.67
C ASN A 5 -31.83 21.93 47.19
N CYS A 6 -32.74 22.36 46.31
CA CYS A 6 -32.41 22.67 44.92
C CYS A 6 -31.82 24.09 44.88
N ILE A 7 -30.63 24.24 44.30
CA ILE A 7 -30.09 25.55 43.90
C ILE A 7 -29.99 25.53 42.37
N PHE A 8 -30.94 26.21 41.73
CA PHE A 8 -30.82 26.68 40.35
C PHE A 8 -30.24 28.10 40.42
N ILE A 9 -29.03 28.30 39.91
CA ILE A 9 -28.50 29.64 39.65
C ILE A 9 -28.70 29.92 38.15
N PHE A 10 -29.72 30.72 37.85
CA PHE A 10 -29.74 31.50 36.62
C PHE A 10 -28.83 32.71 36.82
N MET A 11 -27.72 32.77 36.08
CA MET A 11 -26.95 34.00 35.95
C MET A 11 -27.10 34.48 34.50
N SER A 12 -28.12 35.31 34.29
CA SER A 12 -28.23 36.11 33.07
C SER A 12 -27.18 37.22 33.12
N CYS A 13 -26.17 37.14 32.26
CA CYS A 13 -25.30 38.27 31.97
C CYS A 13 -25.53 38.68 30.52
N THR A 14 -26.44 39.63 30.32
CA THR A 14 -26.52 40.42 29.09
C THR A 14 -25.28 41.30 29.01
N PHE A 15 -24.41 41.06 28.03
CA PHE A 15 -23.43 42.05 27.58
C PHE A 15 -23.74 42.44 26.14
N THR A 16 -24.48 43.54 26.03
CA THR A 16 -24.53 44.39 24.84
C THR A 16 -23.32 45.33 24.89
N ASN A 17 -22.73 45.58 23.72
CA ASN A 17 -21.74 46.61 23.34
C ASN A 17 -20.39 46.06 22.86
N PHE A 18 -20.34 45.69 21.58
CA PHE A 18 -19.10 45.81 20.81
C PHE A 18 -18.93 47.28 20.41
N VAL A 19 -18.10 48.00 21.16
CA VAL A 19 -17.55 49.28 20.70
C VAL A 19 -16.20 48.97 20.06
N SER A 20 -16.10 49.15 18.75
CA SER A 20 -14.82 49.23 18.05
C SER A 20 -14.17 50.56 18.41
N ILE A 21 -13.21 50.57 19.34
CA ILE A 21 -12.36 51.73 19.61
C ILE A 21 -10.94 51.38 19.19
N TYR A 22 -10.52 51.93 18.05
CA TYR A 22 -9.12 52.00 17.66
C TYR A 22 -8.38 52.94 18.63
N GLY A 23 -7.38 52.43 19.35
CA GLY A 23 -6.31 53.27 19.91
C GLY A 23 -6.30 53.59 21.41
N GLN A 24 -6.91 52.80 22.30
CA GLN A 24 -6.64 52.92 23.76
C GLN A 24 -6.14 51.62 24.40
N THR A 25 -5.14 51.78 25.26
CA THR A 25 -4.62 50.77 26.18
C THR A 25 -5.70 50.38 27.20
N ILE A 26 -6.24 49.17 27.11
CA ILE A 26 -7.15 48.64 28.13
C ILE A 26 -6.30 48.06 29.26
N SER A 27 -6.21 48.78 30.38
CA SER A 27 -5.66 48.26 31.63
C SER A 27 -6.79 47.66 32.45
N ARG A 28 -6.75 46.35 32.70
CA ARG A 28 -7.69 45.68 33.61
C ARG A 28 -7.01 45.54 34.97
N SER A 29 -7.43 46.34 35.94
CA SER A 29 -7.01 46.20 37.33
C SER A 29 -7.80 45.07 37.99
N LEU A 30 -7.23 43.86 37.98
CA LEU A 30 -7.56 42.82 38.94
C LEU A 30 -6.45 42.85 39.99
N GLY A 31 -6.82 42.85 41.27
CA GLY A 31 -5.89 43.00 42.40
C GLY A 31 -4.61 42.17 42.23
N GLU A 32 -3.49 42.87 42.37
CA GLU A 32 -2.09 42.42 42.49
C GLU A 32 -1.27 42.00 41.24
N SER A 33 -1.78 42.15 40.01
CA SER A 33 -0.87 42.30 38.85
C SER A 33 -1.54 42.94 37.64
N THR A 34 -1.09 44.13 37.25
CA THR A 34 -1.43 44.76 35.96
C THR A 34 -0.63 44.09 34.84
N GLU A 35 -1.26 43.19 34.08
CA GLU A 35 -0.74 42.77 32.77
C GLU A 35 -1.17 43.78 31.71
N THR A 36 -0.21 44.55 31.21
CA THR A 36 -0.41 45.46 30.08
C THR A 36 -0.36 44.64 28.78
N PHE A 37 -1.51 44.33 28.18
CA PHE A 37 -1.54 43.78 26.83
C PHE A 37 -1.17 44.88 25.83
N HIS A 38 0.10 44.89 25.41
CA HIS A 38 0.52 45.71 24.29
C HIS A 38 -0.23 45.23 23.04
N ALA A 39 -1.04 46.12 22.45
CA ALA A 39 -1.53 45.95 21.10
C ALA A 39 -0.30 45.88 20.20
N ASN A 40 0.13 44.66 19.85
CA ASN A 40 1.26 44.44 18.96
C ASN A 40 0.98 45.21 17.67
N PHE A 41 1.79 46.25 17.41
CA PHE A 41 1.72 47.03 16.19
C PHE A 41 1.94 46.07 15.01
N GLU A 42 0.85 45.63 14.40
CA GLU A 42 0.92 44.64 13.34
C GLU A 42 1.71 45.21 12.15
N CYS A 43 2.55 44.38 11.53
CA CYS A 43 3.28 44.75 10.33
C CYS A 43 2.28 45.09 9.20
N GLU A 44 2.49 46.21 8.50
CA GLU A 44 1.65 46.63 7.35
C GLU A 44 1.79 45.68 6.15
N VAL A 45 2.84 44.87 6.17
CA VAL A 45 3.06 43.75 5.26
C VAL A 45 2.85 42.45 6.02
N VAL A 46 2.14 41.52 5.41
CA VAL A 46 1.81 40.21 5.97
C VAL A 46 2.43 39.15 5.10
N LEU A 47 2.94 38.10 5.75
CA LEU A 47 3.38 36.88 5.12
C LEU A 47 2.32 35.80 5.36
N ASP A 48 1.58 35.46 4.32
CA ASP A 48 0.68 34.32 4.36
C ASP A 48 1.43 33.06 3.91
N ILE A 49 1.06 31.92 4.48
CA ILE A 49 1.63 30.61 4.18
C ILE A 49 0.51 29.60 3.99
N TYR A 50 0.78 28.64 3.13
CA TYR A 50 -0.10 27.54 2.78
C TYR A 50 0.63 26.22 3.02
N ASN A 51 -0.10 25.13 3.24
CA ASN A 51 0.50 23.79 3.25
C ASN A 51 1.08 23.43 1.87
N GLY A 52 1.97 22.44 1.82
CA GLY A 52 2.20 21.68 0.59
C GLY A 52 0.98 20.81 0.27
N PHE A 53 1.05 20.03 -0.80
CA PHE A 53 -0.02 19.20 -1.37
C PHE A 53 -1.01 19.95 -2.28
N ILE A 54 -1.81 19.17 -3.02
CA ILE A 54 -2.83 19.66 -3.96
C ILE A 54 -3.78 20.67 -3.31
N ASP A 55 -4.00 21.81 -3.98
CA ASP A 55 -5.10 22.72 -3.68
C ASP A 55 -6.40 22.15 -4.28
N TRP A 56 -7.40 21.94 -3.43
CA TRP A 56 -8.63 21.18 -3.73
C TRP A 56 -9.63 21.93 -4.61
N THR A 57 -9.26 23.08 -5.18
CA THR A 57 -10.20 23.98 -5.84
C THR A 57 -10.15 23.86 -7.37
N GLY A 58 -10.96 22.97 -7.94
CA GLY A 58 -11.47 23.09 -9.31
C GLY A 58 -10.68 22.37 -10.41
N ALA A 59 -11.41 21.62 -11.22
CA ALA A 59 -10.94 20.54 -12.09
C ALA A 59 -10.14 20.93 -13.37
N THR A 60 -9.36 22.02 -13.42
CA THR A 60 -8.61 22.34 -14.65
C THR A 60 -7.21 22.92 -14.50
N THR A 61 -6.75 23.27 -13.29
CA THR A 61 -5.34 23.68 -13.11
C THR A 61 -4.84 23.29 -11.71
N SER A 62 -4.26 22.10 -11.57
CA SER A 62 -3.54 21.70 -10.36
C SER A 62 -2.18 22.39 -10.31
N TYR A 63 -1.93 23.20 -9.28
CA TYR A 63 -0.58 23.66 -8.97
C TYR A 63 -0.34 23.60 -7.47
N SER A 64 0.90 23.29 -7.09
CA SER A 64 1.43 23.25 -5.73
C SER A 64 0.99 24.42 -4.85
N GLY A 65 1.00 24.21 -3.53
CA GLY A 65 0.78 25.27 -2.54
C GLY A 65 -0.53 25.21 -1.76
N GLY A 66 -1.26 24.11 -1.80
CA GLY A 66 -2.23 23.64 -0.80
C GLY A 66 -3.18 24.65 -0.13
N GLN A 67 -3.63 24.29 1.08
CA GLN A 67 -4.59 25.08 1.85
C GLN A 67 -3.90 26.24 2.60
N LYS A 68 -4.48 27.44 2.51
CA LYS A 68 -4.06 28.62 3.28
C LYS A 68 -4.24 28.41 4.78
N LEU A 69 -3.23 28.76 5.58
CA LEU A 69 -3.37 28.77 7.04
C LEU A 69 -4.02 30.07 7.55
N SER A 70 -4.86 29.93 8.59
CA SER A 70 -5.32 31.09 9.35
C SER A 70 -4.16 31.78 10.10
N PRO A 71 -4.31 33.05 10.51
CA PRO A 71 -3.29 33.74 11.30
C PRO A 71 -2.89 33.02 12.59
N ASN A 72 -3.81 32.28 13.21
CA ASN A 72 -3.52 31.51 14.41
C ASN A 72 -2.77 30.22 14.07
N GLU A 73 -3.15 29.52 13.00
CA GLU A 73 -2.51 28.27 12.59
C GLU A 73 -1.09 28.49 12.08
N LYS A 74 -0.84 29.55 11.31
CA LYS A 74 0.52 29.85 10.83
C LYS A 74 1.52 30.07 11.97
N ARG A 75 1.05 30.58 13.12
CA ARG A 75 1.87 30.81 14.33
C ARG A 75 1.96 29.58 15.21
N SER A 76 0.85 28.87 15.39
CA SER A 76 0.74 27.76 16.36
C SER A 76 1.12 26.41 15.77
N LYS A 77 0.74 26.09 14.53
CA LYS A 77 1.02 24.79 13.88
C LYS A 77 2.14 24.90 12.85
N GLY A 78 2.14 26.00 12.09
CA GLY A 78 2.94 26.14 10.88
C GLY A 78 2.38 25.30 9.73
N ALA A 79 2.88 25.55 8.52
CA ALA A 79 2.55 24.75 7.35
C ALA A 79 3.24 23.38 7.39
N VAL A 80 2.71 22.44 6.61
CA VAL A 80 3.30 21.11 6.47
C VAL A 80 3.37 20.71 5.00
N THR A 81 4.44 20.01 4.64
CA THR A 81 4.64 19.37 3.34
C THR A 81 5.51 18.11 3.50
N VAL A 82 5.78 17.37 2.43
CA VAL A 82 6.84 16.36 2.40
C VAL A 82 8.18 16.99 2.01
N ALA A 83 9.29 16.40 2.46
CA ALA A 83 10.57 16.69 1.83
C ALA A 83 10.51 16.25 0.36
N ASN A 84 11.01 17.07 -0.56
CA ASN A 84 10.88 16.88 -2.01
C ASN A 84 11.82 15.78 -2.54
N LEU A 85 11.76 14.58 -1.94
CA LEU A 85 12.64 13.44 -2.16
C LEU A 85 11.98 12.35 -3.02
N ASN A 86 10.78 12.62 -3.52
CA ASN A 86 10.05 11.85 -4.50
C ASN A 86 10.46 12.27 -5.94
N ASP A 87 9.81 11.62 -6.90
CA ASP A 87 9.89 11.83 -8.35
C ASP A 87 8.44 11.93 -8.78
N THR A 88 7.91 13.16 -8.79
CA THR A 88 6.47 13.44 -8.90
C THR A 88 5.99 13.37 -10.34
N ASP A 89 6.82 13.77 -11.29
CA ASP A 89 6.50 13.72 -12.71
C ASP A 89 6.93 12.41 -13.37
N GLY A 90 7.64 11.52 -12.66
CA GLY A 90 7.96 10.17 -13.11
C GLY A 90 9.06 10.14 -14.17
N ASP A 91 9.92 11.15 -14.21
CA ASP A 91 11.01 11.27 -15.17
C ASP A 91 12.32 10.60 -14.70
N THR A 92 12.29 9.94 -13.54
CA THR A 92 13.40 9.26 -12.84
C THR A 92 14.40 10.18 -12.14
N VAL A 93 14.18 11.49 -12.15
CA VAL A 93 14.97 12.48 -11.42
C VAL A 93 14.25 12.81 -10.12
N ILE A 94 14.98 12.73 -8.99
CA ILE A 94 14.41 13.13 -7.70
C ILE A 94 14.14 14.63 -7.72
N ASP A 95 12.94 15.01 -7.29
CA ASP A 95 12.44 16.37 -7.38
C ASP A 95 13.47 17.36 -6.78
N ASN A 96 14.01 17.18 -5.57
CA ASN A 96 14.94 18.16 -4.97
C ASN A 96 16.18 18.57 -5.80
N ILE A 97 16.59 17.76 -6.77
CA ILE A 97 17.68 18.05 -7.72
C ILE A 97 17.18 18.33 -9.14
N ASP A 98 15.94 18.02 -9.45
CA ASP A 98 15.27 18.49 -10.66
C ASP A 98 14.85 19.97 -10.50
N ASN A 99 14.99 20.75 -11.58
CA ASN A 99 14.61 22.15 -11.61
C ASN A 99 13.31 22.39 -12.39
N SER A 100 12.62 21.35 -12.85
CA SER A 100 11.44 21.48 -13.72
C SER A 100 10.50 20.28 -13.60
N VAL A 101 9.76 20.22 -12.49
CA VAL A 101 8.82 19.13 -12.26
C VAL A 101 7.47 19.46 -12.93
N ILE A 102 7.29 18.93 -14.15
CA ILE A 102 6.13 19.16 -15.02
C ILE A 102 5.58 17.82 -15.43
N GLN A 103 4.26 17.67 -15.37
CA GLN A 103 3.55 16.45 -15.73
C GLN A 103 4.11 15.76 -17.00
N SER A 104 4.53 14.51 -16.83
CA SER A 104 4.86 13.60 -17.92
C SER A 104 3.66 12.70 -18.29
N ASN A 105 3.89 11.70 -19.15
CA ASN A 105 2.89 10.68 -19.49
C ASN A 105 2.50 9.79 -18.30
N VAL A 106 3.38 9.67 -17.31
CA VAL A 106 3.25 8.71 -16.20
C VAL A 106 3.34 9.38 -14.84
N GLY A 107 3.46 10.70 -14.75
CA GLY A 107 3.45 11.41 -13.47
C GLY A 107 2.56 12.65 -13.53
N ARG A 108 2.80 13.58 -12.61
CA ARG A 108 1.99 14.79 -12.43
C ARG A 108 2.86 16.00 -12.15
N ASN A 109 2.25 17.18 -12.17
CA ASN A 109 2.95 18.41 -11.81
C ASN A 109 3.38 18.37 -10.34
N GLU A 110 4.39 19.17 -10.02
CA GLU A 110 4.85 19.44 -8.66
C GLU A 110 3.71 19.83 -7.70
N ILE A 111 3.69 19.19 -6.51
CA ILE A 111 2.66 19.37 -5.48
C ILE A 111 3.23 19.59 -4.08
N ASP A 112 4.54 19.50 -3.87
CA ASP A 112 5.18 19.47 -2.55
C ASP A 112 5.70 20.82 -2.07
N LEU A 113 5.66 21.82 -2.95
CA LEU A 113 6.04 23.18 -2.56
C LEU A 113 4.98 23.82 -1.64
N ILE A 114 5.50 24.58 -0.68
CA ILE A 114 4.70 25.46 0.17
C ILE A 114 4.56 26.80 -0.54
N LYS A 115 3.33 27.23 -0.78
CA LYS A 115 3.08 28.59 -1.27
C LYS A 115 3.20 29.59 -0.13
N ILE A 116 3.90 30.69 -0.41
CA ILE A 116 3.89 31.88 0.43
C ILE A 116 3.44 33.09 -0.37
N GLU A 117 2.74 34.00 0.30
CA GLU A 117 2.28 35.26 -0.30
C GLU A 117 2.72 36.43 0.59
N VAL A 118 3.60 37.27 0.05
CA VAL A 118 3.96 38.56 0.66
C VAL A 118 2.96 39.60 0.15
N LYS A 119 2.21 40.22 1.05
CA LYS A 119 1.22 41.23 0.64
C LYS A 119 1.03 42.33 1.66
N LYS A 120 0.34 43.38 1.23
CA LYS A 120 -0.14 44.44 2.13
C LYS A 120 -1.24 43.87 3.03
N ARG A 121 -1.22 44.20 4.32
CA ARG A 121 -2.29 43.86 5.27
C ARG A 121 -3.62 44.42 4.81
N ASN A 122 -3.61 45.69 4.42
CA ASN A 122 -4.72 46.35 3.77
C ASN A 122 -4.33 46.62 2.31
N PRO A 123 -4.99 45.98 1.33
CA PRO A 123 -4.70 46.18 -0.10
C PRO A 123 -4.79 47.64 -0.56
N ALA A 124 -5.63 48.45 0.09
CA ALA A 124 -5.81 49.87 -0.25
C ALA A 124 -4.67 50.78 0.26
N THR A 125 -3.80 50.30 1.15
CA THR A 125 -2.72 51.13 1.70
C THR A 125 -1.61 51.34 0.66
N SER A 126 -1.22 52.60 0.47
CA SER A 126 -0.02 52.96 -0.29
C SER A 126 1.22 52.79 0.57
N LEU A 127 2.09 51.86 0.20
CA LEU A 127 3.38 51.60 0.86
C LEU A 127 4.51 51.98 -0.08
N SER A 128 5.56 52.63 0.43
CA SER A 128 6.79 52.93 -0.31
C SER A 128 7.99 52.15 0.25
N GLY A 129 9.05 52.05 -0.54
CA GLY A 129 10.28 51.34 -0.17
C GLY A 129 10.27 49.86 -0.52
N ASN A 130 10.94 49.06 0.30
CA ASN A 130 11.16 47.63 0.04
C ASN A 130 10.77 46.79 1.25
N VAL A 131 10.25 45.60 0.98
CA VAL A 131 10.10 44.50 1.94
C VAL A 131 11.29 43.57 1.81
N ILE A 132 11.84 43.14 2.94
CA ILE A 132 12.84 42.08 2.96
C ILE A 132 12.12 40.77 3.25
N LEU A 133 12.29 39.76 2.39
CA LEU A 133 11.89 38.38 2.66
C LEU A 133 13.16 37.58 2.97
N GLN A 134 13.20 36.93 4.12
CA GLN A 134 14.37 36.20 4.63
C GLN A 134 13.99 34.78 5.05
N ILE A 135 14.81 33.81 4.65
CA ILE A 135 14.82 32.46 5.20
C ILE A 135 15.70 32.48 6.45
N LEU A 136 15.08 32.34 7.62
CA LEU A 136 15.79 32.38 8.91
C LEU A 136 16.42 31.03 9.26
N SER A 137 15.75 29.93 8.90
CA SER A 137 16.19 28.56 9.17
C SER A 137 15.47 27.56 8.27
N GLY A 138 15.98 26.34 8.24
CA GLY A 138 15.51 25.27 7.36
C GLY A 138 16.34 25.16 6.09
N ASN A 139 16.35 23.96 5.50
CA ASN A 139 17.08 23.69 4.26
C ASN A 139 16.08 23.74 3.09
N VAL A 140 15.98 24.91 2.46
CA VAL A 140 14.95 25.19 1.45
C VAL A 140 15.49 25.92 0.24
N LYS A 141 14.83 25.74 -0.91
CA LYS A 141 14.95 26.57 -2.11
C LYS A 141 13.69 27.42 -2.30
N LEU A 142 13.82 28.54 -3.01
CA LEU A 142 12.72 29.44 -3.30
C LEU A 142 12.52 29.56 -4.82
N TRP A 143 11.28 29.44 -5.26
CA TRP A 143 10.90 29.38 -6.67
C TRP A 143 9.88 30.46 -7.02
N GLY A 144 9.97 30.99 -8.23
CA GLY A 144 9.00 31.94 -8.78
C GLY A 144 7.72 31.27 -9.30
N LYS A 145 7.77 29.97 -9.61
CA LYS A 145 6.64 29.17 -10.11
C LYS A 145 6.50 27.86 -9.35
N SER A 146 5.30 27.30 -9.38
CA SER A 146 4.94 26.03 -8.71
C SER A 146 5.60 24.81 -9.34
N THR A 147 5.98 24.87 -10.62
CA THR A 147 6.68 23.82 -11.37
C THR A 147 8.21 23.96 -11.29
N LYS A 148 8.71 24.73 -10.32
CA LYS A 148 10.15 24.98 -10.08
C LYS A 148 10.89 25.69 -11.22
N GLU A 149 10.15 26.22 -12.17
CA GLU A 149 10.70 27.20 -13.09
C GLU A 149 11.04 28.52 -12.34
N ASN A 150 12.06 29.24 -12.81
CA ASN A 150 12.54 30.52 -12.24
C ASN A 150 13.05 30.41 -10.78
N PRO A 151 14.21 29.78 -10.55
CA PRO A 151 14.85 29.77 -9.22
C PRO A 151 15.12 31.19 -8.73
N ILE A 152 14.82 31.44 -7.45
CA ILE A 152 15.10 32.71 -6.79
C ILE A 152 16.42 32.59 -6.03
N ILE A 153 17.43 33.31 -6.49
CA ILE A 153 18.74 33.35 -5.84
C ILE A 153 18.68 34.23 -4.59
N LEU A 154 18.91 33.62 -3.42
CA LEU A 154 18.97 34.30 -2.14
C LEU A 154 20.37 34.90 -1.93
N SER A 155 20.45 36.19 -1.60
CA SER A 155 21.70 36.82 -1.15
C SER A 155 21.71 36.82 0.37
N ASN A 156 22.63 36.07 1.00
CA ASN A 156 22.66 35.88 2.46
C ASN A 156 21.31 35.40 3.04
N GLY A 157 20.61 34.51 2.33
CA GLY A 157 19.32 33.98 2.76
C GLY A 157 18.13 34.94 2.59
N MET A 158 18.29 36.06 1.89
CA MET A 158 17.21 37.04 1.69
C MET A 158 17.06 37.55 0.25
N ILE A 159 15.87 38.09 -0.04
CA ILE A 159 15.57 38.92 -1.22
C ILE A 159 14.87 40.22 -0.82
N THR A 160 14.96 41.20 -1.70
CA THR A 160 14.31 42.51 -1.57
C THR A 160 13.16 42.61 -2.56
N ILE A 161 11.97 42.96 -2.08
CA ILE A 161 10.74 43.04 -2.86
C ILE A 161 10.23 44.49 -2.81
N PRO A 162 10.16 45.21 -3.94
CA PRO A 162 9.56 46.55 -3.96
C PRO A 162 8.11 46.49 -3.50
N THR A 163 7.69 47.41 -2.61
CA THR A 163 6.30 47.43 -2.12
C THR A 163 5.26 47.63 -3.23
N ALA A 164 5.68 48.25 -4.35
CA ALA A 164 4.88 48.43 -5.55
C ALA A 164 4.58 47.11 -6.29
N SER A 165 5.34 46.05 -6.03
CA SER A 165 5.16 44.72 -6.65
C SER A 165 4.30 43.76 -5.83
N LEU A 166 3.78 44.20 -4.68
CA LEU A 166 2.92 43.38 -3.83
C LEU A 166 1.46 43.37 -4.33
N PRO A 167 0.74 42.23 -4.25
CA PRO A 167 1.16 40.96 -3.65
C PRO A 167 2.15 40.18 -4.52
N LYS A 168 3.06 39.44 -3.87
CA LYS A 168 4.05 38.59 -4.55
C LYS A 168 3.98 37.17 -3.99
N VAL A 169 3.89 36.19 -4.89
CA VAL A 169 3.84 34.77 -4.57
C VAL A 169 5.20 34.14 -4.83
N TYR A 170 5.59 33.24 -3.94
CA TYR A 170 6.73 32.34 -4.10
C TYR A 170 6.36 30.93 -3.65
N TYR A 171 7.15 29.96 -4.09
CA TYR A 171 7.02 28.57 -3.70
C TYR A 171 8.29 28.11 -2.99
N VAL A 172 8.13 27.52 -1.83
CA VAL A 172 9.22 27.08 -0.96
C VAL A 172 9.32 25.57 -1.09
N GLU A 173 10.48 25.11 -1.52
CA GLU A 173 10.82 23.69 -1.62
C GLU A 173 11.62 23.26 -0.40
N ALA A 174 11.17 22.24 0.30
CA ALA A 174 11.98 21.59 1.32
C ALA A 174 12.86 20.50 0.70
N ILE A 175 14.16 20.77 0.57
CA ILE A 175 15.09 19.84 -0.10
C ILE A 175 15.60 18.71 0.81
N SER A 176 15.22 18.74 2.09
CA SER A 176 15.49 17.68 3.08
C SER A 176 14.41 17.65 4.16
N VAL A 177 14.33 16.53 4.88
CA VAL A 177 13.44 16.34 6.03
C VAL A 177 13.73 17.37 7.13
N SER A 178 12.70 17.90 7.76
CA SER A 178 12.83 18.77 8.93
C SER A 178 13.47 18.01 10.10
N ASN A 179 14.31 18.70 10.87
CA ASN A 179 14.91 18.18 12.10
C ASN A 179 13.94 18.26 13.29
N SER A 180 13.01 19.22 13.27
CA SER A 180 11.97 19.40 14.28
C SER A 180 10.75 20.09 13.68
N LEU A 181 9.63 20.10 14.40
CA LEU A 181 8.44 20.82 13.95
C LEU A 181 8.71 22.32 13.85
N ARG A 182 8.26 22.94 12.75
CA ARG A 182 8.34 24.39 12.51
C ARG A 182 9.79 24.91 12.42
N ASP A 183 10.71 24.08 11.92
CA ASP A 183 12.12 24.45 11.80
C ASP A 183 12.44 25.26 10.53
N ILE A 184 11.59 25.18 9.50
CA ILE A 184 11.64 26.09 8.36
C ILE A 184 10.97 27.38 8.80
N LYS A 185 11.72 28.48 8.89
CA LYS A 185 11.21 29.78 9.33
C LYS A 185 11.48 30.84 8.28
N ILE A 186 10.43 31.57 7.94
CA ILE A 186 10.46 32.60 6.90
C ILE A 186 9.91 33.89 7.50
N GLN A 187 10.62 34.99 7.30
CA GLN A 187 10.28 36.30 7.85
C GLN A 187 10.16 37.33 6.74
N THR A 188 9.13 38.16 6.82
CA THR A 188 9.12 39.46 6.14
C THR A 188 9.48 40.57 7.11
N THR A 189 10.23 41.56 6.66
CA THR A 189 10.56 42.77 7.42
C THR A 189 10.21 44.01 6.60
N TYR A 190 9.46 44.94 7.19
CA TYR A 190 9.10 46.22 6.59
C TYR A 190 9.04 47.30 7.67
N ASN A 191 9.74 48.43 7.46
CA ASN A 191 9.83 49.55 8.41
C ASN A 191 10.14 49.10 9.86
N GLY A 192 11.08 48.16 10.01
CA GLY A 192 11.49 47.61 11.31
C GLY A 192 10.50 46.65 11.98
N LYS A 193 9.34 46.39 11.36
CA LYS A 193 8.36 45.40 11.82
C LYS A 193 8.49 44.10 11.06
N THR A 194 8.14 42.99 11.70
CA THR A 194 8.30 41.64 11.14
C THR A 194 7.01 40.84 11.17
N ASP A 195 6.84 39.92 10.22
CA ASP A 195 5.86 38.84 10.27
C ASP A 195 6.58 37.52 9.95
N ILE A 196 6.35 36.48 10.76
CA ILE A 196 7.06 35.21 10.68
C ILE A 196 6.05 34.10 10.46
N VAL A 197 6.37 33.21 9.53
CA VAL A 197 5.68 31.93 9.33
C VAL A 197 6.67 30.79 9.50
N ALA A 198 6.16 29.62 9.85
CA ALA A 198 6.97 28.43 9.97
C ALA A 198 6.34 27.25 9.23
N ALA A 199 7.16 26.28 8.84
CA ALA A 199 6.74 25.06 8.20
C ALA A 199 7.54 23.84 8.66
N THR A 200 7.02 22.64 8.36
CA THR A 200 7.66 21.35 8.62
C THR A 200 7.62 20.51 7.35
N ALA A 201 8.75 19.95 6.94
CA ALA A 201 8.85 18.96 5.88
C ALA A 201 8.96 17.56 6.49
N VAL A 202 8.00 16.69 6.18
CA VAL A 202 7.93 15.34 6.74
C VAL A 202 8.43 14.29 5.75
N TRP A 203 8.87 13.16 6.28
CA TRP A 203 9.24 12.00 5.46
C TRP A 203 9.16 10.74 6.31
N LEU A 204 8.81 9.62 5.67
CA LEU A 204 8.71 8.31 6.28
C LEU A 204 9.79 7.40 5.73
N ASN A 205 10.50 6.74 6.64
CA ASN A 205 11.47 5.71 6.29
C ASN A 205 10.89 4.34 6.63
N LEU A 206 11.06 3.37 5.72
CA LEU A 206 10.86 1.97 6.06
C LEU A 206 11.91 1.56 7.08
N THR A 207 11.47 1.11 8.25
CA THR A 207 12.33 0.76 9.38
C THR A 207 12.36 -0.73 9.67
N ASN A 208 11.31 -1.46 9.28
CA ASN A 208 11.27 -2.91 9.43
C ASN A 208 10.34 -3.57 8.41
N THR A 209 10.59 -4.86 8.16
CA THR A 209 9.77 -5.71 7.30
C THR A 209 9.78 -7.13 7.84
N TRP A 210 8.59 -7.70 8.04
CA TRP A 210 8.44 -9.09 8.49
C TRP A 210 7.74 -9.90 7.42
N ARG A 211 8.47 -10.85 6.84
CA ARG A 211 8.06 -11.64 5.67
C ARG A 211 8.32 -13.14 5.80
N ASP A 212 9.13 -13.55 6.77
CA ASP A 212 9.46 -14.96 6.93
C ASP A 212 8.33 -15.71 7.63
N ASN A 213 8.36 -17.04 7.55
CA ASN A 213 7.45 -17.95 8.23
C ASN A 213 7.62 -17.89 9.77
N SER A 214 7.28 -16.74 10.35
CA SER A 214 7.49 -16.37 11.75
C SER A 214 6.17 -16.06 12.46
N ASN A 215 6.12 -16.41 13.74
CA ASN A 215 5.03 -16.04 14.64
C ASN A 215 5.29 -14.68 15.32
N SER A 216 6.51 -14.15 15.20
CA SER A 216 6.96 -12.88 15.79
C SER A 216 7.30 -11.86 14.70
N PRO A 217 7.05 -10.57 14.95
CA PRO A 217 6.48 -10.00 16.18
C PRO A 217 4.97 -10.25 16.33
N ILE A 218 4.44 -10.09 17.56
CA ILE A 218 3.00 -10.20 17.81
C ILE A 218 2.38 -8.79 17.95
N PRO A 219 1.48 -8.38 17.03
CA PRO A 219 0.81 -7.07 17.09
C PRO A 219 0.05 -6.83 18.40
N GLY A 220 0.23 -5.64 18.98
CA GLY A 220 -0.45 -5.21 20.21
C GLY A 220 0.14 -5.79 21.51
N THR A 221 1.34 -6.37 21.45
CA THR A 221 2.10 -6.83 22.62
C THR A 221 3.33 -5.93 22.84
N SER A 222 4.27 -6.34 23.71
CA SER A 222 5.57 -5.68 23.86
C SER A 222 6.39 -5.62 22.57
N ASP A 223 6.13 -6.52 21.61
CA ASP A 223 6.89 -6.59 20.36
C ASP A 223 6.52 -5.43 19.41
N LEU A 224 5.24 -5.08 19.37
CA LEU A 224 4.67 -4.02 18.52
C LEU A 224 3.58 -3.25 19.29
N PRO A 225 3.96 -2.45 20.31
CA PRO A 225 3.01 -1.72 21.15
C PRO A 225 2.30 -0.58 20.41
N ASP A 226 2.90 -0.12 19.31
CA ASP A 226 2.38 0.95 18.45
C ASP A 226 1.38 0.44 17.41
N LEU A 227 1.32 -0.87 17.20
CA LEU A 227 0.31 -1.52 16.37
C LEU A 227 -0.92 -1.90 17.23
N ASP A 228 -1.68 -0.88 17.64
CA ASP A 228 -2.89 -1.03 18.44
C ASP A 228 -4.20 -0.91 17.65
N GLY A 229 -4.11 -0.64 16.35
CA GLY A 229 -5.25 -0.60 15.43
C GLY A 229 -6.05 -1.90 15.51
N ILE A 230 -7.30 -1.80 15.97
CA ILE A 230 -8.11 -2.97 16.31
C ILE A 230 -8.30 -3.89 15.09
N GLU A 231 -8.59 -3.32 13.92
CA GLU A 231 -8.85 -4.11 12.72
C GLU A 231 -7.58 -4.73 12.15
N LEU A 232 -6.49 -3.98 11.96
CA LEU A 232 -5.21 -4.55 11.52
C LEU A 232 -4.71 -5.64 12.49
N ARG A 233 -4.79 -5.40 13.80
CA ARG A 233 -4.40 -6.39 14.81
C ARG A 233 -5.28 -7.64 14.74
N LYS A 234 -6.60 -7.51 14.58
CA LYS A 234 -7.50 -8.66 14.37
C LYS A 234 -7.17 -9.37 13.07
N SER A 235 -6.86 -8.64 12.00
CA SER A 235 -6.47 -9.21 10.72
C SER A 235 -5.22 -10.08 10.87
N ILE A 236 -4.14 -9.55 11.43
CA ILE A 236 -2.89 -10.32 11.59
C ILE A 236 -3.03 -11.47 12.61
N ASN A 237 -3.58 -11.21 13.80
CA ASN A 237 -3.60 -12.22 14.87
C ASN A 237 -4.68 -13.28 14.68
N LEU A 238 -5.77 -12.95 13.98
CA LEU A 238 -6.91 -13.82 13.81
C LEU A 238 -7.13 -14.13 12.33
N LYS A 239 -7.39 -13.16 11.45
CA LYS A 239 -7.88 -13.45 10.08
C LYS A 239 -6.83 -14.08 9.16
N TRP A 240 -5.58 -13.63 9.22
CA TRP A 240 -4.51 -14.00 8.29
C TRP A 240 -3.50 -14.98 8.88
N LYS A 241 -3.60 -15.27 10.18
CA LYS A 241 -2.75 -16.27 10.82
C LYS A 241 -2.98 -17.67 10.22
N SER A 242 -1.91 -18.33 9.78
CA SER A 242 -1.96 -19.69 9.26
C SER A 242 -2.34 -20.72 10.34
N THR A 243 -2.57 -21.97 9.94
CA THR A 243 -2.96 -23.07 10.84
C THR A 243 -1.84 -23.52 11.79
N ASN A 244 -0.58 -23.21 11.48
CA ASN A 244 0.57 -23.43 12.37
C ASN A 244 1.00 -22.16 13.14
N ASP A 245 0.07 -21.21 13.30
CA ASP A 245 0.23 -19.95 14.03
C ASP A 245 1.18 -18.90 13.41
N GLN A 246 1.63 -19.10 12.18
CA GLN A 246 2.46 -18.13 11.45
C GLN A 246 1.65 -16.93 10.99
N ARG A 247 2.18 -15.74 11.26
CA ARG A 247 1.55 -14.46 10.91
C ARG A 247 2.06 -13.93 9.58
N TYR A 248 3.34 -14.14 9.33
CA TYR A 248 4.06 -13.66 8.16
C TYR A 248 4.51 -14.85 7.29
N GLY A 249 4.93 -14.57 6.06
CA GLY A 249 5.29 -15.59 5.09
C GLY A 249 4.10 -16.37 4.57
N PHE A 250 4.35 -17.61 4.17
CA PHE A 250 3.35 -18.51 3.60
C PHE A 250 2.62 -19.33 4.65
N GLY A 251 3.34 -19.95 5.58
CA GLY A 251 2.82 -21.09 6.35
C GLY A 251 2.04 -22.11 5.51
N PRO A 252 1.35 -23.07 6.12
CA PRO A 252 0.47 -23.97 5.37
C PRO A 252 -0.72 -23.19 4.81
N PHE A 253 -0.97 -23.30 3.51
CA PHE A 253 -2.05 -22.61 2.81
C PHE A 253 -2.58 -23.44 1.61
N PHE A 254 -3.71 -23.01 1.05
CA PHE A 254 -4.37 -23.66 -0.08
C PHE A 254 -5.40 -22.76 -0.76
N SER A 255 -5.87 -23.10 -1.96
CA SER A 255 -6.93 -22.38 -2.69
C SER A 255 -8.35 -22.69 -2.16
N GLY A 256 -9.28 -21.72 -2.15
CA GLY A 256 -10.64 -21.95 -1.64
C GLY A 256 -11.54 -20.70 -1.55
N SER A 257 -12.84 -20.91 -1.23
CA SER A 257 -13.97 -19.96 -1.35
C SER A 257 -13.75 -18.58 -0.73
N ASP A 258 -14.35 -17.55 -1.36
CA ASP A 258 -14.29 -16.10 -1.05
C ASP A 258 -13.80 -15.77 0.36
N HIS A 259 -12.72 -14.97 0.43
CA HIS A 259 -12.30 -14.28 1.64
C HIS A 259 -13.49 -13.48 2.18
N PRO A 260 -14.16 -13.92 3.24
CA PRO A 260 -15.25 -13.15 3.76
C PRO A 260 -14.58 -12.09 4.62
N HIS A 261 -14.50 -10.86 4.10
CA HIS A 261 -14.10 -9.68 4.88
C HIS A 261 -14.90 -9.55 6.20
N TYR A 262 -15.99 -10.32 6.35
CA TYR A 262 -16.93 -10.28 7.48
C TYR A 262 -17.29 -11.63 8.14
N SER A 263 -16.79 -12.80 7.73
CA SER A 263 -17.18 -14.04 8.43
C SER A 263 -16.32 -14.26 9.67
N ILE A 264 -16.98 -14.28 10.82
CA ILE A 264 -16.47 -14.71 12.11
C ILE A 264 -16.41 -16.25 12.10
N LEU A 265 -15.78 -16.85 11.08
CA LEU A 265 -15.67 -18.30 11.00
C LEU A 265 -14.64 -18.76 12.03
N THR A 266 -15.19 -19.38 13.08
CA THR A 266 -14.46 -19.76 14.27
C THR A 266 -13.51 -20.93 14.06
N ASN A 267 -13.58 -21.72 12.96
CA ASN A 267 -12.88 -23.01 12.90
C ASN A 267 -12.46 -23.57 11.51
N SER A 268 -12.24 -22.78 10.46
CA SER A 268 -11.91 -23.37 9.14
C SER A 268 -10.85 -22.61 8.35
N ASN A 269 -9.64 -23.17 8.33
CA ASN A 269 -8.54 -23.03 7.37
C ASN A 269 -8.40 -21.71 6.59
N LYS A 270 -7.31 -20.98 6.85
CA LYS A 270 -7.03 -19.69 6.20
C LYS A 270 -6.14 -19.89 4.98
N GLN A 271 -6.55 -19.26 3.87
CA GLN A 271 -6.26 -19.66 2.49
C GLN A 271 -5.14 -18.87 1.80
N ILE A 272 -4.46 -17.94 2.50
CA ILE A 272 -3.59 -16.98 1.82
C ILE A 272 -2.21 -16.98 2.47
N GLY A 273 -1.22 -17.58 1.78
CA GLY A 273 0.21 -17.40 2.06
C GLY A 273 0.73 -16.05 1.56
N GLY A 274 2.03 -15.76 1.72
CA GLY A 274 2.64 -14.53 1.20
C GLY A 274 2.42 -13.26 2.05
N ARG A 275 2.07 -13.41 3.33
CA ARG A 275 1.75 -12.29 4.22
C ARG A 275 3.01 -11.52 4.63
N ILE A 276 2.96 -10.21 4.54
CA ILE A 276 4.08 -9.31 4.86
C ILE A 276 3.57 -8.17 5.75
N LEU A 277 4.41 -7.70 6.67
CA LEU A 277 4.16 -6.52 7.49
C LEU A 277 5.30 -5.51 7.30
N PHE A 278 4.93 -4.26 7.11
CA PHE A 278 5.84 -3.12 6.99
C PHE A 278 5.73 -2.23 8.22
N GLU A 279 6.85 -1.67 8.67
CA GLU A 279 6.91 -0.59 9.67
C GLU A 279 7.58 0.64 9.07
N PHE A 280 6.86 1.75 8.98
CA PHE A 280 7.42 3.03 8.60
C PHE A 280 7.48 3.98 9.80
N ALA A 281 8.54 4.77 9.89
CA ALA A 281 8.70 5.80 10.91
C ALA A 281 8.70 7.20 10.29
N ILE A 282 7.80 8.07 10.75
CA ILE A 282 7.70 9.46 10.30
C ILE A 282 8.71 10.36 11.05
N SER A 283 9.36 11.22 10.27
CA SER A 283 10.24 12.28 10.75
C SER A 283 9.70 13.65 10.33
N PRO A 284 9.97 14.72 11.11
CA PRO A 284 10.57 14.68 12.44
C PRO A 284 9.64 14.10 13.51
N ASN A 285 10.19 13.85 14.71
CA ASN A 285 9.40 13.44 15.86
C ASN A 285 8.20 14.37 16.09
N ASN A 286 7.04 13.78 16.38
CA ASN A 286 5.75 14.43 16.59
C ASN A 286 5.09 14.99 15.31
N ALA A 287 5.61 14.68 14.12
CA ALA A 287 4.99 15.08 12.85
C ALA A 287 3.60 14.46 12.64
N ALA A 288 3.28 13.34 13.30
CA ALA A 288 1.97 12.69 13.26
C ALA A 288 0.80 13.59 13.70
N GLN A 289 1.06 14.71 14.38
CA GLN A 289 0.04 15.70 14.74
C GLN A 289 -0.34 16.64 13.58
N LEU A 290 0.50 16.73 12.54
CA LEU A 290 0.32 17.64 11.40
C LEU A 290 -0.25 16.94 10.17
N VAL A 291 -0.05 15.63 10.07
CA VAL A 291 -0.38 14.86 8.87
C VAL A 291 -1.22 13.62 9.16
N ASP A 292 -1.98 13.22 8.14
CA ASP A 292 -2.40 11.84 7.98
C ASP A 292 -1.52 11.17 6.94
N VAL A 293 -1.46 9.86 7.00
CA VAL A 293 -0.70 9.02 6.08
C VAL A 293 -1.56 7.84 5.65
N ASP A 294 -1.22 7.31 4.48
CA ASP A 294 -1.91 6.21 3.81
C ASP A 294 -0.82 5.33 3.19
N VAL A 295 -0.74 4.05 3.54
CA VAL A 295 0.24 3.15 2.92
C VAL A 295 -0.38 2.67 1.61
N THR A 296 0.22 3.11 0.51
CA THR A 296 -0.24 2.81 -0.83
C THR A 296 0.55 1.64 -1.38
N ARG A 297 -0.17 0.75 -2.06
CA ARG A 297 0.41 -0.36 -2.81
C ARG A 297 0.08 -0.24 -4.29
N GLN A 298 1.02 -0.67 -5.11
CA GLN A 298 0.83 -0.97 -6.52
C GLN A 298 1.15 -2.44 -6.74
N ARG A 299 0.54 -3.07 -7.73
CA ARG A 299 0.81 -4.46 -8.09
C ARG A 299 0.92 -4.66 -9.59
N LYS A 300 1.75 -5.63 -9.95
CA LYS A 300 1.80 -6.27 -11.25
C LYS A 300 1.66 -7.77 -11.03
N ASN A 301 0.70 -8.40 -11.69
CA ASN A 301 0.38 -9.82 -11.51
C ASN A 301 0.41 -10.54 -12.86
N ARG A 302 0.95 -11.76 -12.86
CA ARG A 302 0.78 -12.76 -13.91
C ARG A 302 0.38 -14.08 -13.26
N THR A 303 -0.81 -14.57 -13.58
CA THR A 303 -1.28 -15.89 -13.14
C THR A 303 -1.43 -16.81 -14.33
N TYR A 304 -0.83 -17.99 -14.24
CA TYR A 304 -0.87 -19.05 -15.22
C TYR A 304 -1.57 -20.27 -14.64
N THR A 305 -2.34 -20.99 -15.43
CA THR A 305 -2.92 -22.27 -15.06
C THR A 305 -2.55 -23.34 -16.07
N MET A 306 -2.46 -24.59 -15.60
CA MET A 306 -2.46 -25.76 -16.46
C MET A 306 -3.70 -26.57 -16.12
N SER A 307 -4.50 -26.91 -17.13
CA SER A 307 -5.66 -27.77 -16.94
C SER A 307 -5.35 -29.24 -17.31
N ASN A 308 -6.36 -30.11 -17.15
CA ASN A 308 -6.26 -31.46 -17.70
C ASN A 308 -5.97 -31.39 -19.20
N GLU A 309 -5.19 -32.34 -19.74
CA GLU A 309 -4.91 -32.46 -21.18
C GLU A 309 -4.07 -31.31 -21.77
N GLN A 310 -3.41 -30.52 -20.92
CA GLN A 310 -2.49 -29.45 -21.35
C GLN A 310 -1.08 -29.67 -20.81
N THR A 311 -0.08 -29.49 -21.67
CA THR A 311 1.34 -29.45 -21.29
C THR A 311 1.89 -28.03 -21.17
N ASN A 312 1.22 -27.05 -21.76
CA ASN A 312 1.54 -25.64 -21.62
C ASN A 312 0.63 -24.95 -20.62
N SER A 313 1.20 -24.01 -19.87
CA SER A 313 0.41 -23.12 -19.02
C SER A 313 -0.27 -22.03 -19.86
N THR A 314 -1.43 -21.57 -19.42
CA THR A 314 -2.19 -20.48 -20.03
C THR A 314 -2.26 -19.31 -19.07
N LEU A 315 -1.99 -18.09 -19.54
CA LEU A 315 -2.15 -16.86 -18.76
C LEU A 315 -3.64 -16.59 -18.53
N THR A 316 -4.10 -16.57 -17.28
CA THR A 316 -5.51 -16.38 -16.90
C THR A 316 -5.79 -15.06 -16.19
N ASN A 317 -4.79 -14.45 -15.56
CA ASN A 317 -4.91 -13.14 -14.95
C ASN A 317 -3.66 -12.30 -15.21
N LEU A 318 -3.88 -11.05 -15.61
CA LEU A 318 -2.82 -10.06 -15.77
C LEU A 318 -3.25 -8.73 -15.17
N THR A 319 -2.33 -8.11 -14.46
CA THR A 319 -2.46 -6.72 -14.00
C THR A 319 -1.11 -6.08 -14.21
N ASP A 320 -1.11 -4.88 -14.79
CA ASP A 320 0.07 -4.07 -15.02
C ASP A 320 0.12 -2.91 -14.05
N PHE A 321 1.32 -2.40 -13.83
CA PHE A 321 1.47 -1.20 -13.05
C PHE A 321 0.79 0.00 -13.74
N PRO A 322 0.36 1.02 -13.00
CA PRO A 322 -0.33 2.18 -13.58
C PRO A 322 0.44 2.83 -14.73
N TRP A 323 1.75 3.06 -14.57
CA TRP A 323 2.56 3.73 -15.61
C TRP A 323 2.74 2.87 -16.87
N GLU A 324 2.68 1.54 -16.76
CA GLU A 324 2.70 0.63 -17.92
C GLU A 324 1.41 0.76 -18.74
N MET A 325 0.36 1.31 -18.15
CA MET A 325 -0.93 1.63 -18.78
C MET A 325 -1.08 3.13 -19.11
N ASN A 326 0.00 3.91 -19.08
CA ASN A 326 -0.01 5.38 -19.22
C ASN A 326 -0.90 6.09 -18.20
N GLN A 327 -0.88 5.61 -16.95
CA GLN A 327 -1.52 6.27 -15.81
C GLN A 327 -0.46 6.83 -14.86
N ASP A 328 -0.90 7.66 -13.92
CA ASP A 328 -0.07 8.25 -12.87
C ASP A 328 0.67 7.15 -12.06
N ASN A 329 1.99 7.26 -11.98
CA ASN A 329 2.90 6.32 -11.34
C ASN A 329 2.81 6.34 -9.82
N GLU A 330 1.99 7.21 -9.24
CA GLU A 330 1.64 7.24 -7.83
C GLU A 330 0.24 6.66 -7.58
N LEU A 331 -0.55 6.25 -8.60
CA LEU A 331 -1.89 5.66 -8.46
C LEU A 331 -1.83 4.25 -7.86
N SER A 332 -2.78 3.84 -7.00
CA SER A 332 -2.90 2.44 -6.54
C SER A 332 -3.69 1.60 -7.56
N ASN A 333 -3.46 0.28 -7.57
CA ASN A 333 -4.20 -0.65 -8.46
C ASN A 333 -4.41 -2.05 -7.84
N ASP A 334 -4.16 -2.19 -6.55
CA ASP A 334 -4.24 -3.45 -5.80
C ASP A 334 -5.62 -3.64 -5.16
N ASP A 335 -6.21 -2.58 -4.61
CA ASP A 335 -7.57 -2.54 -4.08
C ASP A 335 -8.41 -1.42 -4.74
N LYS A 336 -9.74 -1.56 -4.66
CA LYS A 336 -10.72 -0.59 -5.23
C LYS A 336 -11.53 0.13 -4.14
N ASN A 337 -11.35 -0.23 -2.88
CA ASN A 337 -12.19 0.20 -1.75
C ASN A 337 -11.31 0.57 -0.56
N ASN A 338 -10.79 1.80 -0.56
CA ASN A 338 -9.90 2.37 0.46
C ASN A 338 -10.57 2.62 1.84
N ILE A 339 -11.76 2.07 2.09
CA ILE A 339 -12.55 2.35 3.31
C ILE A 339 -12.25 1.33 4.42
N SER A 340 -11.67 0.17 4.08
CA SER A 340 -11.25 -0.85 5.04
C SER A 340 -9.76 -1.18 4.91
N ASP A 341 -8.95 -0.16 4.62
CA ASP A 341 -7.50 -0.27 4.51
C ASP A 341 -6.92 -0.92 5.78
N GLU A 342 -6.13 -1.97 5.61
CA GLU A 342 -5.50 -2.69 6.71
C GLU A 342 -4.20 -2.02 7.21
N ASP A 343 -4.30 -0.71 7.39
CA ASP A 343 -3.27 0.12 8.00
C ASP A 343 -3.67 0.51 9.42
N ASN A 344 -2.71 0.78 10.29
CA ASN A 344 -3.01 1.47 11.55
C ASN A 344 -2.94 2.99 11.38
N ILE A 345 -3.56 3.70 12.30
CA ILE A 345 -3.36 5.15 12.43
C ILE A 345 -1.95 5.37 13.01
N LEU A 346 -1.23 6.38 12.50
CA LEU A 346 0.06 6.81 13.07
C LEU A 346 0.02 6.90 14.59
N LYS A 347 0.91 6.15 15.24
CA LYS A 347 1.09 6.16 16.70
C LYS A 347 2.57 6.14 17.03
N ASN A 348 3.00 7.00 17.95
CA ASN A 348 4.41 7.15 18.35
C ASN A 348 5.36 7.31 17.13
N ASN A 349 4.92 8.08 16.13
CA ASN A 349 5.60 8.29 14.86
C ASN A 349 5.80 7.03 14.01
N LYS A 350 4.99 5.98 14.22
CA LYS A 350 5.02 4.76 13.41
C LYS A 350 3.69 4.47 12.76
N ILE A 351 3.74 4.00 11.52
CA ILE A 351 2.63 3.36 10.81
C ILE A 351 3.04 1.96 10.39
N TYR A 352 2.08 1.06 10.44
CA TYR A 352 2.17 -0.33 10.07
C TYR A 352 1.15 -0.59 8.98
N SER A 353 1.58 -1.33 7.98
CA SER A 353 0.70 -1.88 6.96
C SER A 353 1.00 -3.37 6.83
N ALA A 354 -0.04 -4.17 6.86
CA ALA A 354 0.06 -5.54 6.43
C ALA A 354 -1.11 -5.81 5.52
N ASP A 355 -0.83 -6.32 4.36
CA ASP A 355 -1.87 -6.78 3.45
C ASP A 355 -1.35 -8.05 2.75
N PRO A 356 -2.09 -9.18 2.83
CA PRO A 356 -1.77 -10.35 2.04
C PRO A 356 -1.73 -10.01 0.53
N PRO A 357 -1.09 -10.85 -0.29
CA PRO A 357 -1.14 -10.68 -1.74
C PRO A 357 -2.58 -10.92 -2.19
N ALA A 358 -3.32 -9.83 -2.42
CA ALA A 358 -4.74 -9.87 -2.73
C ALA A 358 -5.01 -10.83 -3.90
N SER A 359 -5.69 -11.95 -3.63
CA SER A 359 -6.27 -12.78 -4.67
C SER A 359 -7.39 -13.66 -4.12
N THR A 360 -8.52 -13.61 -4.80
CA THR A 360 -9.40 -14.77 -4.94
C THR A 360 -8.60 -15.86 -5.65
N ILE A 361 -7.92 -16.72 -4.88
CA ILE A 361 -7.41 -18.00 -5.39
C ILE A 361 -8.62 -18.95 -5.49
N LEU A 362 -9.61 -18.56 -6.29
CA LEU A 362 -10.75 -19.38 -6.68
C LEU A 362 -10.42 -19.99 -8.02
N ASP A 363 -10.59 -21.30 -8.14
CA ASP A 363 -10.22 -22.01 -9.35
C ASP A 363 -11.35 -22.92 -9.83
N GLU A 364 -11.38 -23.08 -11.14
CA GLU A 364 -12.27 -23.99 -11.84
C GLU A 364 -11.91 -25.44 -11.54
N SER A 365 -12.88 -26.34 -11.74
CA SER A 365 -12.68 -27.76 -11.46
C SER A 365 -11.63 -28.46 -12.34
N SER A 366 -11.19 -27.82 -13.42
CA SER A 366 -10.24 -28.35 -14.39
C SER A 366 -8.77 -28.00 -14.11
N THR A 367 -8.46 -27.11 -13.16
CA THR A 367 -7.08 -26.67 -12.89
C THR A 367 -6.22 -27.75 -12.22
N CYS A 368 -5.14 -28.16 -12.88
CA CYS A 368 -4.12 -29.08 -12.37
C CYS A 368 -3.03 -28.36 -11.59
N PHE A 369 -2.52 -27.26 -12.17
CA PHE A 369 -1.51 -26.40 -11.57
C PHE A 369 -1.89 -24.95 -11.72
N LYS A 370 -1.48 -24.13 -10.75
CA LYS A 370 -1.61 -22.67 -10.79
C LYS A 370 -0.33 -22.03 -10.33
N PHE A 371 0.10 -21.04 -11.09
CA PHE A 371 1.31 -20.28 -10.82
C PHE A 371 0.93 -18.80 -10.80
N SER A 372 1.15 -18.10 -9.70
CA SER A 372 0.95 -16.65 -9.65
C SER A 372 2.26 -15.99 -9.30
N LYS A 373 2.72 -15.08 -10.16
CA LYS A 373 3.90 -14.24 -9.92
C LYS A 373 3.42 -12.81 -9.78
N ILE A 374 3.66 -12.23 -8.62
CA ILE A 374 3.16 -10.90 -8.28
C ILE A 374 4.32 -10.05 -7.82
N THR A 375 4.47 -8.87 -8.41
CA THR A 375 5.34 -7.81 -7.91
C THR A 375 4.46 -6.74 -7.30
N PHE A 376 4.92 -6.17 -6.21
CA PHE A 376 4.29 -5.09 -5.49
C PHE A 376 5.27 -3.93 -5.31
N ILE A 377 4.73 -2.73 -5.21
CA ILE A 377 5.48 -1.54 -4.78
C ILE A 377 4.73 -0.88 -3.64
N GLU A 378 5.41 -0.74 -2.51
CA GLU A 378 4.85 -0.15 -1.30
C GLU A 378 5.47 1.21 -1.05
N PHE A 379 4.64 2.18 -0.69
CA PHE A 379 5.08 3.52 -0.32
C PHE A 379 4.02 4.20 0.55
N VAL A 380 4.36 5.35 1.12
CA VAL A 380 3.47 6.10 1.99
C VAL A 380 3.10 7.41 1.33
N ARG A 381 1.80 7.68 1.25
CA ARG A 381 1.27 9.00 0.92
C ARG A 381 1.02 9.79 2.20
N VAL A 382 1.17 11.10 2.08
CA VAL A 382 1.05 12.06 3.16
C VAL A 382 0.12 13.19 2.74
N GLY A 383 -0.78 13.58 3.64
CA GLY A 383 -1.61 14.76 3.48
C GLY A 383 -1.79 15.52 4.79
N VAL A 384 -2.37 16.72 4.71
CA VAL A 384 -2.72 17.50 5.91
C VAL A 384 -3.67 16.69 6.80
N LYS A 385 -3.46 16.73 8.12
CA LYS A 385 -4.32 16.07 9.11
C LYS A 385 -5.81 16.38 8.85
N GLY A 386 -6.62 15.33 8.73
CA GLY A 386 -8.06 15.39 8.47
C GLY A 386 -8.44 15.42 6.98
N ASN A 387 -7.48 15.59 6.06
CA ASN A 387 -7.76 15.85 4.64
C ASN A 387 -7.27 14.76 3.69
N LEU A 388 -6.62 13.70 4.18
CA LEU A 388 -6.15 12.61 3.31
C LEU A 388 -7.27 11.64 2.93
N LYS A 389 -8.22 11.36 3.84
CA LYS A 389 -9.30 10.39 3.62
C LYS A 389 -10.34 10.90 2.60
N ALA A 390 -10.62 10.09 1.58
CA ALA A 390 -11.76 10.28 0.68
C ALA A 390 -13.05 9.82 1.36
N PHE A 391 -14.13 10.59 1.18
CA PHE A 391 -15.48 10.13 1.51
C PHE A 391 -16.12 9.33 0.36
N ASP A 392 -15.52 9.33 -0.84
CA ASP A 392 -16.12 8.77 -2.06
C ASP A 392 -15.12 7.93 -2.89
N ASN A 393 -15.59 6.78 -3.38
CA ASN A 393 -14.89 5.68 -4.08
C ASN A 393 -14.23 6.03 -5.44
N PHE A 394 -13.37 7.04 -5.51
CA PHE A 394 -12.66 7.35 -6.75
C PHE A 394 -11.16 7.07 -6.65
N ASP A 395 -10.64 6.40 -7.68
CA ASP A 395 -9.22 6.16 -7.97
C ASP A 395 -8.46 7.48 -8.21
N ILE A 396 -8.36 8.32 -7.18
CA ILE A 396 -7.73 9.65 -7.25
C ILE A 396 -6.50 9.65 -6.36
N VAL A 397 -5.35 10.05 -6.92
CA VAL A 397 -4.12 10.24 -6.17
C VAL A 397 -4.27 11.46 -5.24
N ARG A 398 -4.18 11.24 -3.93
CA ARG A 398 -4.30 12.29 -2.90
C ARG A 398 -3.01 12.47 -2.13
N GLY A 399 -2.76 13.71 -1.72
CA GLY A 399 -1.50 14.03 -1.03
C GLY A 399 -0.29 13.81 -1.91
N SER A 400 0.87 13.69 -1.26
CA SER A 400 2.13 13.39 -1.93
C SER A 400 2.81 12.17 -1.37
N ARG A 401 3.69 11.56 -2.16
CA ARG A 401 4.54 10.46 -1.70
C ARG A 401 5.55 11.00 -0.69
N GLY A 402 5.44 10.54 0.55
CA GLY A 402 6.34 10.89 1.63
C GLY A 402 7.28 9.76 2.03
N SER A 403 7.58 8.81 1.14
CA SER A 403 8.57 7.75 1.36
C SER A 403 9.23 7.31 0.05
N ASN A 404 10.28 6.51 0.18
CA ASN A 404 10.77 5.73 -0.96
C ASN A 404 9.72 4.68 -1.36
N LYS A 405 9.76 4.30 -2.64
CA LYS A 405 9.08 3.10 -3.16
C LYS A 405 9.87 1.86 -2.73
N PHE A 406 9.17 0.80 -2.35
CA PHE A 406 9.76 -0.43 -1.88
C PHE A 406 9.16 -1.62 -2.61
N ASP A 407 9.99 -2.26 -3.43
CA ASP A 407 9.57 -3.39 -4.23
C ASP A 407 9.59 -4.68 -3.40
N TRP A 408 8.58 -5.53 -3.59
CA TRP A 408 8.60 -6.90 -3.12
C TRP A 408 7.79 -7.80 -4.03
N HIS A 409 7.99 -9.10 -3.88
CA HIS A 409 7.44 -10.09 -4.79
C HIS A 409 6.85 -11.24 -4.01
N CYS A 410 5.80 -11.82 -4.56
CA CYS A 410 5.19 -13.04 -4.06
C CYS A 410 4.99 -14.02 -5.23
N SER A 411 5.48 -15.24 -5.06
CA SER A 411 5.20 -16.33 -6.01
C SER A 411 4.39 -17.43 -5.34
N TYR A 412 3.29 -17.83 -5.99
CA TYR A 412 2.51 -19.00 -5.64
C TYR A 412 2.73 -20.10 -6.68
N ASN A 413 3.03 -21.30 -6.20
CA ASN A 413 3.08 -22.53 -6.98
C ASN A 413 2.13 -23.50 -6.31
N LEU A 414 1.03 -23.83 -6.98
CA LEU A 414 -0.04 -24.66 -6.44
C LEU A 414 -0.34 -25.83 -7.37
N ARG A 415 -0.73 -26.96 -6.78
CA ARG A 415 -1.16 -28.17 -7.50
C ARG A 415 -2.46 -28.71 -6.93
N ARG A 416 -3.24 -29.39 -7.76
CA ARG A 416 -4.46 -30.07 -7.34
C ARG A 416 -4.19 -31.13 -6.27
N ASP A 417 -4.96 -31.08 -5.19
CA ASP A 417 -4.88 -32.01 -4.06
C ASP A 417 -5.81 -33.24 -4.23
N ALA A 418 -5.58 -34.25 -3.38
CA ALA A 418 -6.30 -35.53 -3.35
C ALA A 418 -7.73 -35.48 -2.82
N PHE A 419 -8.20 -34.34 -2.32
CA PHE A 419 -9.43 -34.30 -1.55
C PHE A 419 -10.70 -34.55 -2.38
N LEU A 420 -11.35 -35.67 -2.08
CA LEU A 420 -12.41 -36.37 -2.82
C LEU A 420 -13.80 -35.71 -2.86
N ASN A 421 -13.97 -34.50 -2.31
CA ASN A 421 -15.30 -33.88 -2.19
C ASN A 421 -15.33 -32.53 -2.92
N SER A 422 -15.58 -32.59 -4.24
CA SER A 422 -16.11 -31.54 -5.13
C SER A 422 -15.43 -30.16 -5.26
N ASN A 423 -14.45 -29.79 -4.44
CA ASN A 423 -14.07 -28.37 -4.33
C ASN A 423 -12.74 -27.98 -4.98
N SER A 424 -12.12 -28.85 -5.79
CA SER A 424 -10.98 -28.48 -6.68
C SER A 424 -9.88 -27.68 -5.99
N LYS A 425 -9.55 -28.11 -4.77
CA LYS A 425 -8.59 -27.45 -3.90
C LYS A 425 -7.19 -27.63 -4.45
N LEU A 426 -6.45 -26.53 -4.56
CA LEU A 426 -5.04 -26.52 -4.84
C LEU A 426 -4.27 -26.36 -3.53
N VAL A 427 -3.21 -27.13 -3.37
CA VAL A 427 -2.27 -27.05 -2.24
C VAL A 427 -0.92 -26.56 -2.72
N GLU A 428 -0.10 -26.05 -1.80
CA GLU A 428 1.26 -25.62 -2.10
C GLU A 428 2.09 -26.71 -2.80
N ASP A 429 2.87 -26.29 -3.78
CA ASP A 429 3.81 -27.13 -4.53
C ASP A 429 5.21 -26.51 -4.54
N ASN A 430 6.08 -27.02 -3.67
CA ASN A 430 7.49 -26.63 -3.57
C ASN A 430 8.43 -27.67 -4.21
N SER A 431 7.91 -28.63 -4.98
CA SER A 431 8.74 -29.71 -5.57
C SER A 431 9.13 -29.37 -7.01
N ILE A 432 10.43 -29.53 -7.35
CA ILE A 432 10.97 -29.32 -8.71
C ILE A 432 10.13 -30.06 -9.76
N SER A 433 9.80 -31.32 -9.51
CA SER A 433 8.83 -32.10 -10.27
C SER A 433 7.70 -32.52 -9.34
N SER A 434 6.47 -32.32 -9.77
CA SER A 434 5.27 -32.68 -9.00
C SER A 434 4.17 -33.14 -9.95
N TYR A 435 3.08 -33.66 -9.39
CA TYR A 435 1.92 -34.09 -10.14
C TYR A 435 0.64 -33.48 -9.56
N SER A 436 -0.32 -33.18 -10.43
CA SER A 436 -1.69 -32.87 -10.03
C SER A 436 -2.40 -34.15 -9.62
N PHE A 437 -3.18 -34.15 -8.54
CA PHE A 437 -3.88 -35.37 -8.16
C PHE A 437 -4.78 -35.87 -9.31
N PRO A 438 -4.78 -37.18 -9.64
CA PRO A 438 -5.52 -37.67 -10.79
C PRO A 438 -7.02 -37.37 -10.71
N ASN A 439 -7.57 -36.78 -11.77
CA ASN A 439 -8.99 -36.51 -11.89
C ASN A 439 -9.70 -37.67 -12.60
N LYS A 440 -10.84 -38.11 -12.09
CA LYS A 440 -11.68 -39.13 -12.74
C LYS A 440 -12.47 -38.48 -13.88
N GLN A 441 -12.50 -39.11 -15.05
CA GLN A 441 -13.39 -38.69 -16.13
C GLN A 441 -14.86 -38.86 -15.71
N THR A 442 -15.74 -38.02 -16.23
CA THR A 442 -17.19 -38.18 -16.06
C THR A 442 -17.62 -39.58 -16.50
N GLY A 443 -18.35 -40.29 -15.64
CA GLY A 443 -18.79 -41.65 -15.89
C GLY A 443 -17.87 -42.75 -15.33
N PHE A 444 -16.81 -42.40 -14.59
CA PHE A 444 -15.95 -43.38 -13.90
C PHE A 444 -16.77 -44.23 -12.89
N ILE A 445 -16.85 -45.54 -13.12
CA ILE A 445 -17.68 -46.48 -12.33
C ILE A 445 -16.89 -47.08 -11.18
N GLY A 446 -15.64 -47.49 -11.41
CA GLY A 446 -14.83 -48.16 -10.39
C GLY A 446 -14.56 -47.30 -9.15
N ASN A 447 -14.42 -47.95 -8.00
CA ASN A 447 -14.10 -47.27 -6.74
C ASN A 447 -12.68 -47.57 -6.22
N GLY A 448 -11.79 -48.01 -7.11
CA GLY A 448 -10.38 -48.19 -6.77
C GLY A 448 -9.62 -46.88 -6.54
N SER A 449 -8.36 -47.02 -6.15
CA SER A 449 -7.45 -45.93 -5.81
C SER A 449 -6.24 -45.90 -6.74
N ILE A 450 -5.69 -44.70 -6.93
CA ILE A 450 -4.47 -44.46 -7.70
C ILE A 450 -3.44 -43.75 -6.81
N SER A 451 -2.19 -44.21 -6.88
CA SER A 451 -1.04 -43.63 -6.19
C SER A 451 0.03 -43.28 -7.22
N ILE A 452 0.59 -42.07 -7.11
CA ILE A 452 1.57 -41.52 -8.06
C ILE A 452 2.81 -41.10 -7.29
N SER A 453 3.98 -41.39 -7.85
CA SER A 453 5.23 -40.76 -7.43
C SER A 453 6.01 -40.30 -8.65
N VAL A 454 6.54 -39.08 -8.59
CA VAL A 454 7.39 -38.49 -9.63
C VAL A 454 8.81 -38.31 -9.11
N SER A 455 9.79 -38.44 -10.00
CA SER A 455 11.19 -38.17 -9.71
C SER A 455 11.60 -36.79 -10.27
N PRO A 456 12.71 -36.19 -9.82
CA PRO A 456 13.21 -34.92 -10.37
C PRO A 456 13.53 -34.96 -11.89
N SER A 457 13.67 -36.15 -12.48
CA SER A 457 13.89 -36.31 -13.92
C SER A 457 12.60 -36.33 -14.73
N SER A 458 11.41 -36.43 -14.11
CA SER A 458 10.13 -36.41 -14.82
C SER A 458 9.93 -35.09 -15.55
N SER A 459 9.64 -35.15 -16.85
CA SER A 459 9.33 -33.98 -17.68
C SER A 459 7.90 -33.50 -17.44
N THR A 460 7.63 -32.24 -17.81
CA THR A 460 6.26 -31.74 -17.91
C THR A 460 5.52 -32.53 -18.99
N ASN A 461 4.37 -33.12 -18.65
CA ASN A 461 3.54 -33.88 -19.57
C ASN A 461 2.12 -34.05 -18.98
N TYR A 462 1.13 -34.37 -19.81
CA TYR A 462 -0.16 -34.88 -19.36
C TYR A 462 -0.29 -36.35 -19.71
N TYR A 463 -1.06 -37.08 -18.90
CA TYR A 463 -1.28 -38.50 -19.04
C TYR A 463 -2.77 -38.82 -18.94
N THR A 464 -3.25 -39.64 -19.86
CA THR A 464 -4.56 -40.29 -19.81
C THR A 464 -4.35 -41.76 -19.46
N ILE A 465 -4.98 -42.22 -18.40
CA ILE A 465 -4.83 -43.58 -17.87
C ILE A 465 -6.19 -44.27 -17.94
N MET A 466 -6.35 -45.20 -18.86
CA MET A 466 -7.63 -45.79 -19.23
C MET A 466 -7.64 -47.31 -19.00
N TYR A 467 -8.73 -47.81 -18.43
CA TYR A 467 -8.93 -49.24 -18.21
C TYR A 467 -9.56 -49.90 -19.44
N ALA A 468 -8.92 -50.98 -19.91
CA ALA A 468 -9.43 -51.84 -20.96
C ALA A 468 -9.89 -53.16 -20.32
N LYS A 469 -11.21 -53.38 -20.26
CA LYS A 469 -11.84 -54.46 -19.50
C LYS A 469 -11.60 -55.83 -20.14
N LEU A 470 -11.59 -55.90 -21.46
CA LEU A 470 -11.35 -57.15 -22.20
C LEU A 470 -9.93 -57.67 -21.98
N GLU A 471 -8.96 -56.77 -21.94
CA GLU A 471 -7.54 -57.04 -21.70
C GLU A 471 -7.20 -57.07 -20.21
N ASN A 472 -8.10 -56.59 -19.34
CA ASN A 472 -7.95 -56.52 -17.89
C ASN A 472 -6.65 -55.79 -17.49
N ASN A 473 -6.38 -54.69 -18.18
CA ASN A 473 -5.18 -53.90 -18.01
C ASN A 473 -5.48 -52.40 -18.05
N TRP A 474 -4.49 -51.63 -17.62
CA TRP A 474 -4.49 -50.19 -17.78
C TRP A 474 -3.53 -49.81 -18.88
N THR A 475 -3.95 -48.86 -19.71
CA THR A 475 -3.11 -48.19 -20.70
C THR A 475 -2.89 -46.77 -20.24
N ILE A 476 -1.64 -46.33 -20.27
CA ILE A 476 -1.28 -44.92 -20.11
C ILE A 476 -0.92 -44.36 -21.49
N ILE A 477 -1.33 -43.13 -21.74
CA ILE A 477 -1.11 -42.39 -22.99
C ILE A 477 -0.59 -41.01 -22.58
N ASP A 478 0.54 -40.57 -23.14
CA ASP A 478 1.07 -39.23 -22.94
C ASP A 478 0.58 -38.27 -24.02
N GLU A 479 1.05 -37.01 -24.00
CA GLU A 479 0.59 -35.99 -24.95
C GLU A 479 0.77 -36.32 -26.43
N ASN A 480 1.78 -37.16 -26.75
CA ASN A 480 2.12 -37.54 -28.12
C ASN A 480 1.48 -38.87 -28.53
N GLY A 481 0.77 -39.55 -27.62
CA GLY A 481 0.25 -40.88 -27.84
C GLY A 481 1.32 -41.99 -27.84
N GLU A 482 2.53 -41.70 -27.37
CA GLU A 482 3.71 -42.55 -27.51
C GLU A 482 3.95 -43.45 -26.31
N PHE A 483 3.57 -43.02 -25.10
CA PHE A 483 3.84 -43.77 -23.87
C PHE A 483 2.85 -44.93 -23.63
N ASN A 484 2.68 -45.85 -24.59
CA ASN A 484 1.79 -47.02 -24.47
C ASN A 484 2.40 -48.13 -23.61
N LYS A 485 2.52 -47.91 -22.30
CA LYS A 485 2.91 -48.97 -21.36
C LYS A 485 1.68 -49.68 -20.80
N ILE A 486 1.65 -51.00 -20.97
CA ILE A 486 0.70 -51.86 -20.27
C ILE A 486 1.20 -52.04 -18.83
N PHE A 487 0.33 -51.78 -17.85
CA PHE A 487 0.70 -51.96 -16.47
C PHE A 487 0.92 -53.45 -16.15
N SER A 488 1.97 -53.74 -15.37
CA SER A 488 2.19 -55.10 -14.85
C SER A 488 1.16 -55.39 -13.76
N ARG A 489 0.26 -56.34 -14.04
CA ARG A 489 -0.76 -56.80 -13.09
C ARG A 489 -0.12 -57.70 -12.03
N ASN A 490 -0.54 -57.58 -10.77
CA ASN A 490 -0.14 -58.51 -9.74
C ASN A 490 -0.80 -59.90 -9.95
N THR A 491 -0.23 -60.94 -9.35
CA THR A 491 -0.75 -62.32 -9.46
C THR A 491 -2.17 -62.49 -8.92
N ASN A 492 -2.58 -61.63 -7.98
CA ASN A 492 -3.92 -61.64 -7.38
C ASN A 492 -4.96 -60.86 -8.21
N GLY A 493 -4.52 -60.20 -9.28
CA GLY A 493 -5.36 -59.56 -10.27
C GLY A 493 -6.07 -58.26 -9.85
N THR A 494 -5.71 -57.67 -8.71
CA THR A 494 -6.39 -56.51 -8.13
C THR A 494 -5.51 -55.26 -8.06
N SER A 495 -4.24 -55.35 -8.44
CA SER A 495 -3.37 -54.18 -8.53
C SER A 495 -2.53 -54.17 -9.80
N TRP A 496 -2.21 -52.97 -10.27
CA TRP A 496 -1.43 -52.71 -11.46
C TRP A 496 -0.35 -51.68 -11.14
N SER A 497 0.83 -51.84 -11.71
CA SER A 497 1.90 -50.83 -11.59
C SER A 497 2.62 -50.59 -12.90
N VAL A 498 3.04 -49.34 -13.12
CA VAL A 498 3.93 -48.95 -14.22
C VAL A 498 5.03 -48.02 -13.68
N ASN A 499 6.23 -48.17 -14.22
CA ASN A 499 7.36 -47.29 -13.96
C ASN A 499 8.04 -46.91 -15.30
N GLY A 500 8.29 -45.63 -15.51
CA GLY A 500 9.02 -45.11 -16.67
C GLY A 500 9.01 -43.58 -16.71
N ASN A 501 9.98 -42.97 -17.39
CA ASN A 501 10.09 -41.51 -17.54
C ASN A 501 10.06 -40.76 -16.18
N GLY A 502 10.62 -41.40 -15.15
CA GLY A 502 10.63 -40.86 -13.79
C GLY A 502 9.28 -40.90 -13.07
N LEU A 503 8.23 -41.44 -13.69
CA LEU A 503 6.88 -41.58 -13.15
C LEU A 503 6.65 -43.02 -12.70
N THR A 504 6.10 -43.21 -11.51
CA THR A 504 5.59 -44.50 -11.03
C THR A 504 4.13 -44.34 -10.67
N ILE A 505 3.28 -45.24 -11.19
CA ILE A 505 1.84 -45.25 -10.93
C ILE A 505 1.46 -46.63 -10.41
N GLN A 506 0.66 -46.64 -9.35
CA GLN A 506 0.07 -47.85 -8.78
C GLN A 506 -1.44 -47.67 -8.72
N ILE A 507 -2.17 -48.64 -9.25
CA ILE A 507 -3.63 -48.66 -9.21
C ILE A 507 -4.06 -49.89 -8.42
N LEU A 508 -4.99 -49.71 -7.51
CA LEU A 508 -5.59 -50.77 -6.71
C LEU A 508 -7.10 -50.78 -6.96
N GLN A 509 -7.65 -51.94 -7.34
CA GLN A 509 -9.08 -52.12 -7.47
C GLN A 509 -9.76 -52.05 -6.10
N GLY A 510 -10.91 -51.37 -6.03
CA GLY A 510 -11.76 -51.38 -4.86
C GLY A 510 -12.80 -52.52 -4.92
N ASN A 511 -13.87 -52.37 -4.13
CA ASN A 511 -14.96 -53.35 -4.08
C ASN A 511 -15.89 -53.28 -5.31
N VAL A 512 -15.93 -52.14 -6.00
CA VAL A 512 -16.58 -51.96 -7.30
C VAL A 512 -15.48 -52.06 -8.34
N ALA A 513 -15.57 -53.10 -9.18
CA ALA A 513 -14.61 -53.34 -10.25
C ALA A 513 -14.55 -52.16 -11.23
N PHE A 514 -13.39 -51.98 -11.86
CA PHE A 514 -13.27 -51.02 -12.93
C PHE A 514 -14.04 -51.49 -14.16
N GLU A 515 -14.61 -50.55 -14.89
CA GLU A 515 -15.36 -50.77 -16.12
C GLU A 515 -14.62 -50.23 -17.34
N GLU A 516 -15.01 -50.70 -18.52
CA GLU A 516 -14.43 -50.26 -19.80
C GLU A 516 -14.46 -48.72 -19.89
N ASN A 517 -13.31 -48.11 -20.22
CA ASN A 517 -13.09 -46.66 -20.31
C ASN A 517 -13.10 -45.90 -18.96
N ASP A 518 -13.04 -46.58 -17.82
CA ASP A 518 -12.70 -45.89 -16.57
C ASP A 518 -11.36 -45.18 -16.76
N THR A 519 -11.36 -43.84 -16.67
CA THR A 519 -10.24 -42.99 -17.07
C THR A 519 -9.82 -42.02 -15.98
N TRP A 520 -8.52 -41.94 -15.73
CA TRP A 520 -7.90 -40.86 -14.97
C TRP A 520 -7.11 -39.92 -15.87
N HIS A 521 -7.19 -38.62 -15.58
CA HIS A 521 -6.33 -37.59 -16.14
C HIS A 521 -5.33 -37.13 -15.08
N LEU A 522 -4.07 -37.04 -15.47
CA LEU A 522 -2.95 -36.68 -14.61
C LEU A 522 -2.05 -35.69 -15.34
N THR A 523 -1.60 -34.64 -14.68
CA THR A 523 -0.57 -33.74 -15.22
C THR A 523 0.66 -33.80 -14.33
N VAL A 524 1.83 -33.93 -14.94
CA VAL A 524 3.12 -33.78 -14.28
C VAL A 524 3.72 -32.45 -14.72
N PHE A 525 4.24 -31.68 -13.76
CA PHE A 525 4.88 -30.40 -14.04
C PHE A 525 6.28 -30.34 -13.44
N LYS A 526 7.26 -30.08 -14.30
CA LYS A 526 8.64 -29.79 -13.93
C LYS A 526 8.90 -28.30 -14.11
N SER A 527 9.38 -27.64 -13.06
CA SER A 527 9.91 -26.28 -13.18
C SER A 527 11.33 -26.22 -12.65
N ASN A 528 12.08 -25.26 -13.18
CA ASN A 528 13.49 -25.09 -12.85
C ASN A 528 13.69 -24.44 -11.48
N ASN A 529 12.70 -23.68 -10.96
CA ASN A 529 12.80 -22.91 -9.71
C ASN A 529 11.44 -22.80 -8.99
N LYS A 530 10.91 -23.91 -8.43
CA LYS A 530 9.66 -23.84 -7.64
C LYS A 530 9.91 -23.57 -6.18
N LEU A 531 9.61 -22.37 -5.73
CA LEU A 531 9.38 -22.08 -4.32
C LEU A 531 8.22 -21.10 -4.20
N ASN A 532 7.28 -21.40 -3.31
CA ASN A 532 6.39 -20.40 -2.77
C ASN A 532 7.24 -19.45 -1.92
N GLU A 533 7.43 -18.21 -2.38
CA GLU A 533 8.39 -17.30 -1.75
C GLU A 533 7.91 -15.85 -1.72
N ILE A 534 8.36 -15.13 -0.69
CA ILE A 534 8.35 -13.68 -0.62
C ILE A 534 9.77 -13.20 -0.86
N ASN A 535 9.98 -12.40 -1.90
CA ASN A 535 11.28 -11.86 -2.23
C ASN A 535 11.28 -10.33 -2.15
N LEU A 536 12.40 -9.75 -1.73
CA LEU A 536 12.63 -8.30 -1.76
C LEU A 536 13.61 -7.90 -2.87
N SER A 537 14.17 -8.89 -3.57
CA SER A 537 14.97 -8.68 -4.77
C SER A 537 14.10 -8.74 -6.01
N PRO A 538 14.39 -7.95 -7.06
CA PRO A 538 13.62 -7.92 -8.29
C PRO A 538 13.34 -9.31 -8.88
N ILE A 539 12.07 -9.59 -9.18
CA ILE A 539 11.64 -10.76 -9.95
C ILE A 539 10.97 -10.29 -11.25
N ASP A 540 11.36 -10.88 -12.37
CA ASP A 540 10.64 -10.73 -13.62
C ASP A 540 9.39 -11.63 -13.61
N VAL A 541 8.23 -10.99 -13.46
CA VAL A 541 6.93 -11.67 -13.44
C VAL A 541 6.44 -12.09 -14.83
N THR A 542 7.09 -11.63 -15.91
CA THR A 542 6.62 -11.86 -17.29
C THR A 542 7.09 -13.19 -17.89
N ILE A 543 8.08 -13.84 -17.26
CA ILE A 543 8.61 -15.12 -17.71
C ILE A 543 7.59 -16.23 -17.36
N ASN A 544 7.19 -17.01 -18.36
CA ASN A 544 6.34 -18.18 -18.17
C ASN A 544 7.00 -19.20 -17.20
N PRO A 545 6.29 -19.71 -16.17
CA PRO A 545 6.81 -20.64 -15.16
C PRO A 545 7.46 -21.95 -15.65
#